data_AF-A0A954HNC0-F1
#
_entry.id   AF-A0A954HNC0-F1
#
_cell.length_a   1.000
_cell.length_b   1.000
_cell.length_c   1.000
_cell.angle_alpha   90.00
_cell.angle_beta   90.00
_cell.angle_gamma   90.00
#
_symmetry.space_group_name_H-M   'P 1'
#
loop_
_entity.id
_entity.type
_entity.pdbx_description
1 polymer ?
#
loop_
_entity_poly.entity_id
_entity_poly.type
_entity_poly.pdbx_seq_one_letter_code
_entity_poly.pdbx_strand_id
1 'polypeptide(L)' 'MQILPGHTVGIDLGTTYSAIAQLDADGNPVSLTNSDGKTITPSVVLLG' A
#
# COMPACT_ATOMS: atom_id res chain seq x y z
N MET A 1 16.16 2.05 11.63
CA MET A 1 15.07 2.30 10.67
C MET A 1 14.61 3.72 10.90
N GLN A 2 14.78 4.62 9.93
CA GLN A 2 14.37 6.02 10.04
C GLN A 2 13.02 6.17 9.33
N ILE A 3 12.00 6.63 10.04
CA ILE A 3 10.73 7.03 9.43
C ILE A 3 10.91 8.46 8.92
N LEU A 4 10.79 8.64 7.61
CA LEU A 4 10.86 9.97 7.01
C LEU A 4 9.47 10.63 7.06
N PRO A 5 9.38 11.91 7.45
CA PRO A 5 8.11 12.63 7.42
C PRO A 5 7.45 12.55 6.05
N GLY A 6 6.14 12.31 6.03
CA GLY A 6 5.37 12.19 4.79
C GLY A 6 5.51 10.85 4.06
N HIS A 7 6.36 9.91 4.50
CA HIS A 7 6.52 8.59 3.86
C HIS A 7 5.86 7.43 4.62
N THR A 8 5.13 7.71 5.69
CA THR A 8 4.37 6.68 6.42
C THR A 8 3.19 6.22 5.59
N VAL A 9 2.93 4.91 5.60
CA VAL A 9 1.78 4.29 4.92
C VAL A 9 1.01 3.40 5.88
N GLY A 10 -0.29 3.27 5.64
CA GLY A 10 -1.11 2.20 6.21
C GLY A 10 -0.99 0.95 5.34
N ILE A 11 -0.88 -0.23 5.98
CA ILE A 11 -0.79 -1.52 5.31
C ILE A 11 -1.91 -2.41 5.82
N ASP A 12 -2.74 -2.89 4.90
CA ASP A 12 -3.63 -4.03 5.13
C ASP A 12 -2.94 -5.28 4.56
N LEU A 13 -2.57 -6.21 5.43
CA LEU A 13 -1.83 -7.44 5.09
C LEU A 13 -2.75 -8.65 5.25
N GLY A 14 -3.74 -8.74 4.37
CA GLY A 14 -4.69 -9.85 4.33
C GLY A 14 -4.08 -11.13 3.74
N THR A 15 -4.75 -12.25 3.97
CA THR A 15 -4.33 -13.58 3.48
C THR A 15 -4.50 -13.75 1.98
N THR A 16 -5.54 -13.16 1.37
CA THR A 16 -5.83 -13.26 -0.07
C THR A 16 -5.36 -12.03 -0.84
N TYR A 17 -5.59 -10.85 -0.27
CA TYR A 17 -5.22 -9.56 -0.85
C TYR A 17 -4.59 -8.65 0.19
N SER A 18 -3.73 -7.75 -0.27
CA SER A 18 -3.10 -6.67 0.50
C SER A 18 -3.39 -5.33 -0.16
N ALA A 19 -3.35 -4.26 0.64
CA ALA A 19 -3.50 -2.89 0.18
C ALA A 19 -2.56 -1.94 0.93
N ILE A 20 -2.25 -0.80 0.30
CA ILE A 20 -1.45 0.29 0.90
C ILE A 20 -2.21 1.60 0.71
N ALA A 21 -2.22 2.44 1.74
CA ALA A 21 -2.76 3.80 1.67
C ALA A 21 -1.80 4.83 2.28
N GLN A 22 -1.88 6.06 1.81
CA GLN A 22 -1.10 7.20 2.30
C GLN A 22 -2.00 8.43 2.40
N LEU A 23 -1.67 9.38 3.28
CA LEU A 23 -2.35 10.66 3.30
C LEU A 23 -1.88 11.51 2.12
N ASP A 24 -2.82 12.15 1.43
CA ASP A 24 -2.51 13.22 0.48
C ASP A 24 -2.10 14.52 1.20
N ALA A 25 -1.85 15.58 0.43
CA ALA A 25 -1.43 16.88 0.96
C ALA A 25 -2.49 17.55 1.86
N ASP A 26 -3.77 17.19 1.69
CA ASP A 26 -4.90 17.70 2.46
C ASP A 26 -5.21 16.82 3.69
N GLY A 27 -4.47 15.72 3.86
CA GLY A 27 -4.62 14.78 4.97
C GLY A 27 -5.70 13.72 4.75
N ASN A 28 -6.20 13.55 3.52
CA ASN A 28 -7.17 12.49 3.22
C ASN A 28 -6.45 11.16 2.95
N PRO A 29 -6.96 10.02 3.44
CA PRO A 29 -6.40 8.72 3.12
C PRO A 29 -6.72 8.33 1.67
N VAL A 30 -5.68 8.04 0.89
CA VAL A 30 -5.79 7.61 -0.51
C VAL A 30 -5.09 6.26 -0.68
N SER A 31 -5.79 5.29 -1.28
CA SER A 31 -5.20 4.00 -1.65
C SER A 31 -4.22 4.15 -2.81
N LEU A 32 -3.05 3.53 -2.68
CA LEU A 32 -2.02 3.56 -3.73
C LEU A 32 -2.29 2.46 -4.77
N THR A 33 -2.12 2.81 -6.05
CA THR A 33 -2.18 1.83 -7.14
C THR A 33 -0.87 1.04 -7.25
N ASN A 34 -0.95 -0.27 -7.40
CA ASN A 34 0.17 -1.12 -7.76
C ASN A 34 0.55 -0.95 -9.25
N SER A 35 1.54 -1.72 -9.72
CA SER A 35 2.02 -1.68 -11.11
C SER A 35 0.95 -1.99 -12.15
N ASP A 36 -0.12 -2.67 -11.76
CA ASP A 36 -1.22 -3.07 -12.64
C ASP A 36 -2.36 -2.04 -12.65
N GLY A 37 -2.17 -0.89 -11.98
CA GLY A 37 -3.18 0.16 -11.84
C GLY A 37 -4.31 -0.19 -10.88
N LYS A 38 -4.15 -1.22 -10.04
CA LYS A 38 -5.16 -1.66 -9.05
C LYS A 38 -4.78 -1.22 -7.65
N THR A 39 -5.77 -0.97 -6.80
CA THR A 39 -5.57 -0.57 -5.39
C THR A 39 -5.42 -1.74 -4.42
N ILE A 40 -5.56 -2.98 -4.92
CA ILE A 40 -5.34 -4.22 -4.15
C ILE A 40 -4.38 -5.13 -4.91
N THR A 41 -3.56 -5.87 -4.16
CA THR A 41 -2.55 -6.80 -4.70
C THR A 41 -2.78 -8.18 -4.11
N PRO A 42 -2.81 -9.27 -4.91
CA PRO A 42 -2.88 -10.62 -4.36
C PRO A 42 -1.72 -10.89 -3.39
N SER A 43 -2.00 -11.48 -2.23
CA SER A 43 -1.01 -11.81 -1.21
C SER A 43 -0.28 -13.11 -1.57
N VAL A 44 0.56 -13.06 -2.60
CA VAL A 44 1.25 -14.24 -3.15
C VAL A 44 2.71 -13.91 -3.51
N VAL A 45 3.57 -14.91 -3.41
CA VAL A 45 4.94 -14.88 -3.93
C VAL A 45 5.08 -16.03 -4.92
N LEU A 46 5.47 -15.73 -6.16
CA LEU A 46 5.77 -16.72 -7.18
C LEU A 46 7.27 -17.02 -7.16
N LEU A 47 7.65 -18.30 -7.05
CA LEU A 47 9.03 -18.76 -7.16
C LEU A 47 9.15 -19.55 -8.48
N GLY A 48 10.13 -19.18 -9.31
CA GLY A 48 10.46 -19.83 -10.59
C GLY A 48 11.86 -20.42 -10.58
#